data_AF-A0A2C9U5I2-F1
#
_entry.id   AF-A0A2C9U5I2-F1
#
_cell.length_a   1.000
_cell.length_b   1.000
_cell.length_c   1.000
_cell.angle_alpha   90.00
_cell.angle_beta   90.00
_cell.angle_gamma   90.00
#
_symmetry.space_group_name_H-M   'P 1'
#
loop_
_entity.id
_entity.type
_entity.pdbx_description
1 polymer ?
#
loop_
_entity_poly.entity_id
_entity_poly.type
_entity_poly.pdbx_seq_one_letter_code
_entity_poly.pdbx_strand_id
1 'polypeptide(L)'
;MVTRFMNYGQQTIRAARYIGQGFMITLSHTNRLLVTVQYPYEKLITSERLRGRIHFEFDKCIACEKRLLNYKICIFCGNCIEYCPTNYLSMTKKYELSTYDLHELNYNQIALGRLLMSIDDDYTIRTILNSTLKKGKPL
;
A
#
# COMPACT_ATOMS: atom_id res chain seq x y z
N MET A 1 16.81 -36.72 -47.54
CA MET A 1 17.67 -36.48 -46.35
C MET A 1 17.96 -34.99 -46.16
N VAL A 2 18.42 -34.27 -47.19
CA VAL A 2 18.78 -32.83 -47.15
C VAL A 2 17.62 -31.89 -46.75
N THR A 3 16.40 -32.15 -47.24
CA THR A 3 15.21 -31.32 -46.95
C THR A 3 14.83 -31.29 -45.46
N ARG A 4 15.05 -32.39 -44.72
CA ARG A 4 14.77 -32.49 -43.27
C ARG A 4 15.74 -31.64 -42.45
N PHE A 5 17.02 -31.61 -42.83
CA PHE A 5 18.03 -30.75 -42.22
C PHE A 5 17.75 -29.26 -42.45
N MET A 6 17.35 -28.88 -43.67
CA MET A 6 16.99 -27.50 -43.98
C MET A 6 15.76 -27.03 -43.18
N ASN A 7 14.75 -27.89 -43.00
CA ASN A 7 13.55 -27.55 -42.21
C ASN A 7 13.84 -27.38 -40.71
N TYR A 8 14.72 -28.21 -40.13
CA TYR A 8 15.16 -28.05 -38.74
C TYR A 8 15.99 -26.77 -38.53
N GLY A 9 16.86 -26.43 -39.48
CA GLY A 9 17.59 -25.17 -39.49
C GLY A 9 16.66 -23.96 -39.52
N GLN A 10 15.62 -23.98 -40.36
CA GLN A 10 14.61 -22.92 -40.40
C GLN A 10 13.83 -22.78 -39.09
N GLN A 11 13.49 -23.90 -38.42
CA GLN A 11 12.84 -23.87 -37.11
C GLN A 11 13.75 -23.24 -36.04
N THR A 12 15.04 -23.60 -36.05
CA THR A 12 16.03 -23.06 -35.11
C THR A 12 16.23 -21.55 -35.28
N ILE A 13 16.26 -21.06 -36.53
CA ILE A 13 16.36 -19.62 -36.84
C ILE A 13 15.11 -18.86 -36.39
N ARG A 14 13.91 -19.45 -36.57
CA ARG A 14 12.66 -18.85 -36.09
C ARG A 14 12.65 -18.76 -34.56
N ALA A 15 13.04 -19.84 -33.88
CA ALA A 15 13.14 -19.86 -32.42
C ALA A 15 14.14 -18.82 -31.91
N ALA A 16 15.33 -18.73 -32.50
CA ALA A 16 16.33 -17.73 -32.15
C ALA A 16 15.84 -16.28 -32.34
N ARG A 17 15.07 -16.02 -33.41
CA ARG A 17 14.44 -14.70 -33.63
C ARG A 17 13.46 -14.33 -32.52
N TYR A 18 12.60 -15.25 -32.11
CA TYR A 18 11.64 -14.98 -31.01
C TYR A 18 12.35 -14.75 -29.67
N ILE A 19 13.40 -15.53 -29.39
CA ILE A 19 14.23 -15.33 -28.19
C ILE A 19 14.91 -13.97 -28.23
N GLY A 20 15.48 -13.58 -29.38
CA GLY A 20 16.10 -12.27 -29.58
C GLY A 20 15.12 -11.11 -29.39
N GLN A 21 13.88 -11.26 -29.85
CA GLN A 21 12.82 -10.26 -29.61
C GLN A 21 12.51 -10.10 -28.12
N GLY A 22 12.37 -11.20 -27.38
CA GLY A 22 12.17 -11.17 -25.93
C GLY A 22 13.35 -10.55 -25.18
N PHE A 23 14.58 -10.93 -25.55
CA PHE A 23 15.79 -10.37 -24.96
C PHE A 23 15.91 -8.86 -25.20
N MET A 24 15.62 -8.39 -26.42
CA MET A 24 15.64 -6.96 -26.74
C MET A 24 14.65 -6.15 -25.90
N ILE A 25 13.46 -6.70 -25.62
CA ILE A 25 12.50 -6.08 -24.70
C ILE A 25 13.08 -6.03 -23.29
N THR A 26 13.65 -7.13 -22.77
CA THR A 26 14.26 -7.12 -21.43
C THR A 26 15.41 -6.12 -21.32
N LEU A 27 16.27 -6.04 -22.35
CA LEU A 27 17.35 -5.06 -22.41
C LEU A 27 16.81 -3.62 -22.42
N SER A 28 15.72 -3.36 -23.14
CA SER A 28 15.05 -2.05 -23.14
C SER A 28 14.50 -1.65 -21.76
N HIS A 29 14.22 -2.61 -20.87
CA HIS A 29 13.79 -2.35 -19.50
C HIS A 29 14.97 -2.09 -18.54
N THR A 30 16.19 -2.50 -18.88
CA THR A 30 17.38 -2.23 -18.04
C THR A 30 17.77 -0.75 -18.03
N ASN A 31 17.51 -0.02 -19.11
CA ASN A 31 17.80 1.42 -19.21
C ASN A 31 16.65 2.32 -18.69
N ARG A 32 15.63 1.74 -18.05
CA ARG A 32 14.58 2.52 -17.38
C ARG A 32 15.03 2.84 -15.97
N LEU A 33 14.69 4.05 -15.52
CA LEU A 33 14.91 4.43 -14.12
C LEU A 33 14.11 3.50 -13.20
N LEU A 34 14.75 3.09 -12.11
CA LEU A 34 14.16 2.25 -11.08
C LEU A 34 12.95 2.95 -10.45
N VAL A 35 11.78 2.33 -10.53
CA VAL A 35 10.54 2.79 -9.84
C VAL A 35 10.31 1.91 -8.62
N THR A 36 11.28 1.93 -7.71
CA THR A 36 11.24 1.17 -6.46
C THR A 36 11.28 2.13 -5.29
N VAL A 37 10.45 1.89 -4.27
CA VAL A 37 10.51 2.61 -3.00
C VAL A 37 11.26 1.72 -2.01
N GLN A 38 12.33 2.25 -1.41
CA GLN A 38 13.18 1.48 -0.50
C GLN A 38 12.62 1.49 0.92
N TYR A 39 11.69 0.57 1.22
CA TYR A 39 11.23 0.36 2.59
C TYR A 39 12.33 -0.28 3.45
N PRO A 40 12.60 0.16 4.70
CA PRO A 40 11.80 1.06 5.55
C PRO A 40 12.21 2.55 5.50
N TYR A 41 13.34 2.87 4.87
CA TYR A 41 13.97 4.20 4.91
C TYR A 41 13.27 5.24 4.03
N GLU A 42 12.64 4.79 2.94
CA GLU A 42 11.84 5.62 2.07
C GLU A 42 10.38 5.14 2.14
N LYS A 43 9.46 6.05 2.48
CA LYS A 43 8.03 5.75 2.55
C LYS A 43 7.23 6.69 1.67
N LEU A 44 6.20 6.14 1.04
CA LEU A 44 5.28 6.91 0.22
C LEU A 44 4.32 7.70 1.10
N ILE A 45 4.12 8.98 0.76
CA ILE A 45 3.06 9.79 1.37
C ILE A 45 1.72 9.17 0.93
N THR A 46 0.97 8.67 1.91
CA THR A 46 -0.35 8.09 1.69
C THR A 46 -1.36 9.17 1.35
N SER A 47 -2.40 8.81 0.60
CA SER A 47 -3.49 9.74 0.30
C SER A 47 -4.21 10.23 1.57
N GLU A 48 -4.86 11.39 1.48
CA GLU A 48 -5.68 11.93 2.58
C GLU A 48 -6.85 11.02 2.97
N ARG A 49 -7.31 10.18 2.03
CA ARG A 49 -8.44 9.24 2.22
C ARG A 49 -7.99 7.81 2.51
N LEU A 50 -6.72 7.58 2.83
CA LEU A 50 -6.24 6.26 3.19
C LEU A 50 -6.99 5.74 4.42
N ARG A 51 -7.47 4.49 4.33
CA ARG A 51 -8.16 3.80 5.43
C ARG A 51 -7.15 2.93 6.19
N GLY A 52 -6.47 3.53 7.17
CA GLY A 52 -5.54 2.84 8.06
C GLY A 52 -6.14 2.56 9.44
N ARG A 53 -5.32 2.70 10.49
CA ARG A 53 -5.78 2.53 11.86
C ARG A 53 -6.90 3.52 12.19
N ILE A 54 -7.98 3.05 12.80
CA ILE A 54 -9.00 3.92 13.36
C ILE A 54 -8.49 4.62 14.64
N HIS A 55 -8.80 5.90 14.78
CA HIS A 55 -8.59 6.72 15.97
C HIS A 55 -9.93 6.99 16.64
N PHE A 56 -9.94 6.97 17.98
CA PHE A 56 -11.14 7.08 18.80
C PHE A 56 -11.03 8.29 19.73
N GLU A 57 -12.02 9.17 19.67
CA GLU A 57 -12.09 10.35 20.52
C GLU A 57 -13.16 10.15 21.59
N PHE A 58 -12.71 10.03 22.84
CA PHE A 58 -13.58 9.71 23.97
C PHE A 58 -14.66 10.75 24.24
N ASP A 59 -14.29 12.03 24.19
CA ASP A 59 -15.15 13.13 24.60
C ASP A 59 -16.36 13.33 23.68
N LYS A 60 -16.28 12.82 22.44
CA LYS A 60 -17.34 12.90 21.43
C LYS A 60 -18.25 11.68 21.41
N CYS A 61 -17.94 10.63 22.16
CA CYS A 61 -18.69 9.38 22.13
C CYS A 61 -19.97 9.49 22.97
N ILE A 62 -21.12 9.35 22.33
CA ILE A 62 -22.45 9.38 22.97
C ILE A 62 -22.96 7.98 23.35
N ALA A 63 -22.07 6.99 23.46
CA ALA A 63 -22.39 5.60 23.78
C ALA A 63 -23.50 4.99 22.89
N CYS A 64 -23.50 5.29 21.58
CA CYS A 64 -24.31 4.49 20.66
C CYS A 64 -23.76 3.06 20.66
N GLU A 65 -24.63 2.05 20.64
CA GLU A 65 -24.28 0.62 20.83
C GLU A 65 -23.31 0.03 19.78
N LYS A 66 -22.67 0.85 18.93
CA LYS A 66 -21.58 0.45 18.05
C LYS A 66 -20.32 0.17 18.87
N ARG A 67 -20.19 -1.06 19.36
CA ARG A 67 -19.07 -1.48 20.20
C ARG A 67 -18.20 -2.55 19.53
N LEU A 68 -16.90 -2.39 19.78
CA LEU A 68 -15.79 -3.32 19.58
C LEU A 68 -15.20 -3.39 18.16
N LEU A 69 -14.23 -2.51 17.91
CA LEU A 69 -13.39 -2.58 16.73
C LEU A 69 -12.28 -3.61 16.96
N ASN A 70 -12.55 -4.87 16.62
CA ASN A 70 -11.54 -5.93 16.64
C ASN A 70 -10.67 -5.86 15.38
N TYR A 71 -9.42 -5.44 15.49
CA TYR A 71 -8.52 -5.36 14.32
C TYR A 71 -8.15 -6.72 13.76
N LYS A 72 -8.35 -7.79 14.53
CA LYS A 72 -8.25 -9.18 14.07
C LYS A 72 -9.14 -9.48 12.85
N ILE A 73 -10.31 -8.83 12.79
CA ILE A 73 -11.37 -9.13 11.81
C ILE A 73 -11.68 -7.90 10.95
N CYS A 74 -11.17 -6.72 11.33
CA CYS A 74 -11.43 -5.48 10.63
C CYS A 74 -10.91 -5.53 9.18
N ILE A 75 -11.80 -5.27 8.22
CA ILE A 75 -11.46 -5.19 6.79
C ILE A 75 -11.19 -3.76 6.31
N PHE A 76 -11.13 -2.79 7.23
CA PHE A 76 -10.88 -1.37 6.94
C PHE A 76 -11.86 -0.75 5.91
N CYS A 77 -13.14 -1.15 5.94
CA CYS A 77 -14.16 -0.62 5.02
C CYS A 77 -14.57 0.83 5.29
N GLY A 78 -14.43 1.33 6.52
CA GLY A 78 -14.78 2.71 6.88
C GLY A 78 -16.24 2.97 7.25
N ASN A 79 -17.13 1.98 7.16
CA ASN A 79 -18.57 2.16 7.46
C ASN A 79 -18.82 2.64 8.90
N CYS A 80 -17.98 2.22 9.86
CA CYS A 80 -18.10 2.67 11.25
C CYS A 80 -17.86 4.17 11.42
N ILE A 81 -17.03 4.77 10.57
CA ILE A 81 -16.72 6.21 10.57
C ILE A 81 -17.78 6.98 9.79
N GLU A 82 -18.19 6.46 8.63
CA GLU A 82 -19.18 7.11 7.76
C GLU A 82 -20.55 7.24 8.44
N TYR A 83 -21.00 6.19 9.14
CA TYR A 83 -22.26 6.19 9.86
C TYR A 83 -22.13 6.68 11.32
N CYS A 84 -21.03 7.34 11.68
CA CYS A 84 -20.84 7.84 13.04
C CYS A 84 -21.55 9.20 13.20
N PRO A 85 -22.58 9.33 14.05
CA PRO A 85 -23.36 10.57 14.15
C PRO A 85 -22.56 11.74 14.74
N THR A 86 -21.60 11.47 15.63
CA THR A 86 -20.80 12.49 16.32
C THR A 86 -19.35 12.54 15.84
N ASN A 87 -19.00 11.79 14.79
CA ASN A 87 -17.63 11.68 14.26
C ASN A 87 -16.56 11.42 15.34
N TYR A 88 -16.86 10.59 16.35
CA TYR A 88 -15.90 10.19 17.38
C TYR A 88 -14.88 9.15 16.87
N LEU A 89 -15.12 8.58 15.69
CA LEU A 89 -14.18 7.69 14.99
C LEU A 89 -13.61 8.40 13.77
N SER A 90 -12.32 8.26 13.54
CA SER A 90 -11.65 8.79 12.35
C SER A 90 -10.63 7.80 11.77
N MET A 91 -10.36 7.88 10.47
CA MET A 91 -9.31 7.08 9.82
C MET A 91 -7.98 7.80 9.97
N THR A 92 -6.94 7.05 10.34
CA THR A 92 -5.57 7.55 10.31
C THR A 92 -4.79 6.96 9.14
N LYS A 93 -3.65 7.57 8.84
CA LYS A 93 -2.72 7.14 7.78
C LYS A 93 -1.83 5.95 8.19
N LYS A 94 -1.94 5.44 9.42
CA LYS A 94 -1.08 4.36 9.90
C LYS A 94 -1.54 3.01 9.36
N TYR A 95 -0.71 2.39 8.53
CA TYR A 95 -0.92 1.05 7.99
C TYR A 95 -0.03 -0.02 8.65
N GLU A 96 0.97 0.40 9.43
CA GLU A 96 1.93 -0.48 10.11
C GLU A 96 1.37 -0.94 11.46
N LEU A 97 0.59 -2.01 11.45
CA LEU A 97 -0.12 -2.56 12.63
C LEU A 97 0.25 -4.01 12.97
N SER A 98 1.27 -4.57 12.30
CA SER A 98 1.69 -5.95 12.52
C SER A 98 2.21 -6.18 13.94
N THR A 99 1.78 -7.28 14.55
CA THR A 99 2.13 -7.73 15.90
C THR A 99 2.41 -9.24 15.87
N TYR A 100 3.12 -9.76 16.86
CA TYR A 100 3.43 -11.19 16.94
C TYR A 100 2.25 -12.01 17.48
N ASP A 101 1.51 -11.47 18.45
CA ASP A 101 0.33 -12.10 19.02
C ASP A 101 -0.95 -11.40 18.51
N LEU A 102 -1.90 -12.20 18.05
CA LEU A 102 -3.21 -11.72 17.63
C LEU A 102 -3.92 -10.97 18.76
N HIS A 103 -3.79 -11.40 20.03
CA HIS A 103 -4.49 -10.77 21.15
C HIS A 103 -4.15 -9.28 21.33
N GLU A 104 -2.97 -8.84 20.89
CA GLU A 104 -2.55 -7.44 20.91
C GLU A 104 -3.33 -6.56 19.92
N LEU A 105 -3.97 -7.14 18.90
CA LEU A 105 -4.83 -6.44 17.95
C LEU A 105 -6.23 -6.15 18.51
N ASN A 106 -6.53 -6.59 19.72
CA ASN A 106 -7.75 -6.19 20.42
C ASN A 106 -7.54 -4.84 21.11
N TYR A 107 -7.76 -3.76 20.37
CA TYR A 107 -7.54 -2.41 20.87
C TYR A 107 -8.70 -1.94 21.75
N ASN A 108 -8.38 -1.58 22.99
CA ASN A 108 -9.29 -0.86 23.87
C ASN A 108 -9.47 0.59 23.38
N GLN A 109 -10.55 1.24 23.82
CA GLN A 109 -10.82 2.65 23.50
C GLN A 109 -9.60 3.55 23.80
N ILE A 110 -8.87 3.26 24.91
CA ILE A 110 -7.72 4.07 25.35
C ILE A 110 -6.58 3.92 24.35
N ALA A 111 -6.35 2.69 23.90
CA ALA A 111 -5.31 2.40 22.94
C ALA A 111 -5.61 3.06 21.58
N LEU A 112 -6.88 3.15 21.18
CA LEU A 112 -7.32 3.82 19.95
C LEU A 112 -7.23 5.34 20.00
N GLY A 113 -7.46 5.95 21.16
CA GLY A 113 -7.36 7.41 21.33
C GLY A 113 -5.95 7.97 21.37
N ARG A 114 -4.92 7.11 21.51
CA ARG A 114 -3.52 7.56 21.44
C ARG A 114 -3.21 8.17 20.07
N LEU A 115 -2.66 9.39 20.09
CA LEU A 115 -2.11 10.03 18.90
C LEU A 115 -0.98 9.19 18.32
N LEU A 116 -0.98 9.08 17.00
CA LEU A 116 0.04 8.39 16.24
C LEU A 116 0.95 9.45 15.63
N MET A 117 2.26 9.23 15.70
CA MET A 117 3.20 10.03 14.92
C MET A 117 2.85 9.92 13.45
N SER A 118 2.86 11.05 12.74
CA SER A 118 2.71 11.04 11.29
C SER A 118 4.01 10.52 10.66
N ILE A 119 3.92 9.99 9.44
CA ILE A 119 5.11 9.53 8.70
C ILE A 119 6.06 10.70 8.42
N ASP A 120 5.54 11.93 8.36
CA ASP A 120 6.31 13.14 8.05
C ASP A 120 7.14 13.62 9.25
N ASP A 121 6.81 13.21 10.48
CA ASP A 121 7.50 13.64 11.71
C ASP A 121 8.75 12.80 12.04
N ASP A 122 8.95 11.67 11.35
CA ASP A 122 10.07 10.78 11.61
C ASP A 122 11.29 11.20 10.79
N TYR A 123 12.29 11.79 11.46
CA TYR A 123 13.51 12.27 10.83
C TYR A 123 14.35 11.15 10.17
N THR A 124 14.11 9.89 10.53
CA THR A 124 14.83 8.74 9.96
C THR A 124 14.30 8.32 8.59
N ILE A 125 13.13 8.83 8.20
CA ILE A 125 12.40 8.40 7.01
C ILE A 125 12.39 9.53 5.98
N ARG A 126 12.72 9.18 4.74
CA ARG A 126 12.53 10.07 3.60
C ARG A 126 11.15 9.84 2.99
N THR A 127 10.32 10.88 2.98
CA THR A 127 8.97 10.81 2.40
C THR A 127 8.98 11.09 0.90
N ILE A 128 8.30 10.24 0.13
CA ILE A 128 8.18 10.35 -1.33
C ILE A 128 6.73 10.63 -1.69
N LEU A 129 6.50 11.70 -2.47
CA LEU A 129 5.16 12.06 -2.93
C LEU A 129 4.69 11.08 -4.03
N ASN A 130 3.55 10.44 -3.80
CA ASN A 130 2.92 9.56 -4.77
C ASN A 130 2.51 10.28 -6.07
N SER A 131 2.54 9.56 -7.19
CA SER A 131 2.19 10.09 -8.52
C SER A 131 0.74 10.58 -8.64
N THR A 132 -0.18 10.06 -7.82
CA THR A 132 -1.57 10.54 -7.70
C THR A 132 -1.65 11.92 -7.07
N LEU A 133 -0.75 12.26 -6.14
CA LEU A 133 -0.63 13.60 -5.55
C LEU A 133 0.10 14.57 -6.49
N LYS A 134 1.02 14.07 -7.33
CA LYS A 134 1.66 14.90 -8.39
C LYS A 134 0.66 15.39 -9.47
N LYS A 135 -0.48 14.72 -9.64
CA LYS A 135 -1.52 15.09 -10.62
C LYS A 135 -2.55 16.09 -10.07
N GLY A 136 -2.45 16.51 -8.81
CA GLY A 136 -3.36 17.45 -8.18
C GLY A 136 -2.73 18.82 -7.94
N LYS A 137 -3.21 19.81 -8.71
CA LYS A 137 -3.04 21.28 -8.64
C LYS A 137 -1.77 21.89 -9.27
N PRO A 138 -1.90 22.60 -10.41
CA PRO A 138 -1.49 23.99 -10.44
C PRO A 138 -2.41 24.80 -9.50
N LEU A 139 -1.81 25.73 -8.75
CA LEU A 139 -2.54 26.83 -8.12
C LEU A 139 -3.29 27.65 -9.17
#